data_AF-A0A7J2ZKU8-F1
#
_entry.id   AF-A0A7J2ZKU8-F1
#
_cell.length_a   1.000
_cell.length_b   1.000
_cell.length_c   1.000
_cell.angle_alpha   90.00
_cell.angle_beta   90.00
_cell.angle_gamma   90.00
#
_symmetry.space_group_name_H-M   'P 1'
#
loop_
_entity.id
_entity.type
_entity.pdbx_description
1 polymer ?
#
loop_
_entity_poly.entity_id
_entity_poly.type
_entity_poly.pdbx_seq_one_letter_code
_entity_poly.pdbx_strand_id
1 'polypeptide(L)'
;MLIEVLDVRCLPDGNVEIIIMNSGVSSLDSSKISVTKDGSPLAYGQFTIDKARIEQGSVATIKVPCTTPGISKICRYTIDRISVSVVCGG
;
A
#
# COMPACT_ATOMS: atom_id res chain seq x y z
N MET A 1 -6.89 -15.57 -0.95
CA MET A 1 -6.42 -14.31 -0.35
C MET A 1 -7.28 -13.20 -0.91
N LEU A 2 -8.04 -12.53 -0.05
CA LEU A 2 -8.88 -11.41 -0.43
C LEU A 2 -8.44 -10.23 0.43
N ILE A 3 -8.05 -9.16 -0.23
CA ILE A 3 -7.65 -7.90 0.39
C ILE A 3 -8.61 -6.85 -0.14
N GLU A 4 -8.96 -5.88 0.69
CA GLU A 4 -9.74 -4.71 0.31
C GLU A 4 -8.98 -3.46 0.74
N VAL A 5 -9.06 -2.40 -0.08
CA VAL A 5 -8.52 -1.10 0.28
C VAL A 5 -9.62 -0.33 1.00
N LEU A 6 -9.36 0.07 2.24
CA LEU A 6 -10.29 0.83 3.07
C LEU A 6 -10.08 2.34 2.91
N ASP A 7 -8.82 2.77 2.85
CA ASP A 7 -8.46 4.18 2.79
C ASP A 7 -7.09 4.38 2.14
N VAL A 8 -6.89 5.55 1.55
CA VAL A 8 -5.65 5.96 0.88
C VAL A 8 -5.38 7.42 1.19
N ARG A 9 -4.22 7.70 1.79
CA ARG A 9 -3.85 9.07 2.17
C ARG A 9 -2.43 9.43 1.79
N CYS A 10 -2.25 10.63 1.26
CA CYS A 10 -0.93 11.22 1.03
C CYS A 10 -0.38 11.75 2.35
N LEU A 11 0.89 11.46 2.62
CA LEU A 11 1.61 11.98 3.76
C LEU A 11 2.43 13.23 3.35
N PRO A 12 2.68 14.15 4.29
CA PRO A 12 3.50 15.35 4.03
C PRO A 12 4.93 15.04 3.59
N ASP A 13 5.45 13.85 3.93
CA ASP A 13 6.79 13.38 3.56
C ASP A 13 6.88 12.84 2.12
N GLY A 14 5.77 12.90 1.35
CA GLY A 14 5.71 12.41 -0.02
C GLY A 14 5.44 10.91 -0.15
N ASN A 15 5.26 10.20 0.96
CA ASN A 15 4.75 8.84 0.98
C ASN A 15 3.23 8.80 0.92
N VAL A 16 2.69 7.60 0.71
CA VAL A 16 1.26 7.29 0.74
C VAL A 16 1.07 6.16 1.73
N GLU A 17 0.05 6.29 2.57
CA GLU A 17 -0.45 5.19 3.38
C GLU A 17 -1.71 4.62 2.73
N ILE A 18 -1.69 3.32 2.54
CA ILE A 18 -2.78 2.53 1.99
C ILE A 18 -3.23 1.58 3.09
N ILE A 19 -4.43 1.80 3.59
CA ILE A 19 -5.03 0.99 4.64
C ILE A 19 -5.78 -0.15 3.95
N ILE A 20 -5.37 -1.38 4.25
CA ILE A 20 -5.96 -2.59 3.69
C ILE A 20 -6.58 -3.47 4.76
N MET A 21 -7.61 -4.24 4.39
CA MET A 21 -8.23 -5.25 5.25
C MET A 21 -8.10 -6.63 4.61
N ASN A 22 -7.77 -7.64 5.41
CA ASN A 22 -7.87 -9.03 4.98
C ASN A 22 -9.32 -9.50 5.12
N SER A 23 -10.10 -9.44 4.04
CA SER A 23 -11.47 -9.98 3.97
C SER A 23 -11.52 -11.45 3.57
N GLY A 24 -10.36 -12.12 3.46
CA GLY A 24 -10.27 -13.55 3.24
C GLY A 24 -10.55 -14.39 4.50
N VAL A 25 -10.62 -15.71 4.32
CA VAL A 25 -10.85 -16.70 5.39
C VAL A 25 -9.56 -17.24 6.04
N SER A 26 -8.40 -16.74 5.61
CA SER A 26 -7.08 -17.19 6.10
C SER A 26 -6.21 -15.98 6.41
N SER A 27 -5.36 -16.08 7.43
CA SER A 27 -4.34 -15.08 7.71
C SER A 27 -3.39 -14.87 6.53
N LEU A 28 -2.96 -13.64 6.32
CA LEU A 28 -2.01 -13.27 5.27
C LEU A 28 -0.65 -12.93 5.86
N ASP A 29 0.40 -13.56 5.36
CA ASP A 29 1.77 -13.18 5.64
C ASP A 29 2.15 -11.97 4.79
N SER A 30 2.59 -10.88 5.44
CA SER A 30 2.93 -9.65 4.74
C SER A 30 4.11 -9.81 3.81
N SER A 31 4.99 -10.79 4.07
CA SER A 31 6.14 -11.12 3.21
C SER A 31 5.73 -11.63 1.81
N LYS A 32 4.46 -12.05 1.66
CA LYS A 32 3.91 -12.54 0.40
C LYS A 32 3.17 -11.46 -0.38
N ILE A 33 3.01 -10.27 0.18
CA ILE A 33 2.33 -9.15 -0.48
C ILE A 33 3.29 -8.53 -1.49
N SER A 34 2.87 -8.53 -2.75
CA SER A 34 3.57 -7.86 -3.82
C SER A 34 3.05 -6.44 -3.97
N VAL A 35 3.98 -5.47 -4.04
CA VAL A 35 3.65 -4.07 -4.28
C VAL A 35 4.43 -3.59 -5.49
N THR A 36 3.72 -3.05 -6.48
CA THR A 36 4.33 -2.33 -7.60
C THR A 36 3.92 -0.87 -7.56
N LYS A 37 4.79 -0.01 -8.07
CA LYS A 37 4.52 1.40 -8.32
C LYS A 37 4.79 1.71 -9.78
N ASP A 38 3.80 2.28 -10.45
CA ASP A 38 3.85 2.65 -11.87
C ASP A 38 4.35 1.47 -12.75
N GLY A 39 3.94 0.25 -12.39
CA GLY A 39 4.34 -1.00 -13.07
C GLY A 39 5.69 -1.58 -12.64
N SER A 40 6.48 -0.88 -11.82
CA SER A 40 7.78 -1.35 -11.31
C SER A 40 7.64 -1.96 -9.90
N PRO A 41 8.13 -3.17 -9.64
CA PRO A 41 8.10 -3.76 -8.29
C PRO A 41 8.85 -2.91 -7.27
N LEU A 42 8.30 -2.79 -6.06
CA LEU A 42 9.00 -2.25 -4.91
C LEU A 42 9.62 -3.39 -4.10
N ALA A 43 10.88 -3.24 -3.73
CA ALA A 43 11.56 -4.18 -2.84
C ALA A 43 11.17 -3.93 -1.37
N TYR A 44 11.29 -4.97 -0.53
CA TYR A 44 11.20 -4.81 0.92
C TYR A 44 12.21 -3.76 1.41
N GLY A 45 11.73 -2.77 2.16
CA GLY A 45 12.50 -1.60 2.57
C GLY A 45 12.24 -0.34 1.74
N GLN A 46 11.78 -0.48 0.48
CA GLN A 46 11.21 0.65 -0.27
C GLN A 46 9.77 0.92 0.14
N PHE A 47 9.09 -0.07 0.71
CA PHE A 47 7.80 0.05 1.36
C PHE A 47 7.81 -0.70 2.69
N THR A 48 6.87 -0.37 3.56
CA THR A 48 6.68 -1.04 4.84
C THR A 48 5.24 -1.48 5.00
N ILE A 49 5.05 -2.61 5.68
CA ILE A 49 3.74 -3.06 6.18
C ILE A 49 3.86 -3.12 7.70
N ASP A 50 2.93 -2.48 8.40
CA ASP A 50 2.96 -2.36 9.87
C ASP A 50 2.78 -3.69 10.62
N LYS A 51 2.30 -4.72 9.92
CA LYS A 51 2.06 -6.07 10.46
C LYS A 51 2.78 -7.12 9.62
N ALA A 52 3.47 -8.04 10.30
CA ALA A 52 4.08 -9.22 9.66
C ALA A 52 3.02 -10.26 9.22
N ARG A 53 1.89 -10.32 9.93
CA ARG A 53 0.77 -11.20 9.63
C ARG A 53 -0.55 -10.45 9.83
N ILE A 54 -1.43 -10.53 8.85
CA ILE A 54 -2.73 -9.86 8.81
C ILE A 54 -3.80 -10.93 8.99
N GLU A 55 -4.34 -11.04 10.20
CA GLU A 55 -5.40 -11.99 10.51
C GLU A 55 -6.70 -11.68 9.75
N GLN A 56 -7.61 -12.66 9.67
CA GLN A 56 -8.93 -12.47 9.08
C GLN A 56 -9.66 -11.29 9.75
N GLY A 57 -10.23 -10.39 8.95
CA GLY A 57 -10.94 -9.21 9.42
C GLY A 57 -10.05 -8.12 10.02
N SER A 58 -8.73 -8.33 10.05
CA SER A 58 -7.79 -7.32 10.55
C SER A 58 -7.34 -6.37 9.43
N VAL A 59 -7.03 -5.15 9.85
CA VAL A 59 -6.49 -4.10 9.00
C VAL A 59 -4.97 -4.05 9.10
N ALA A 60 -4.29 -3.67 8.02
CA ALA A 60 -2.87 -3.35 7.99
C ALA A 60 -2.62 -2.07 7.18
N THR A 61 -1.52 -1.40 7.46
CA THR A 61 -1.12 -0.17 6.78
C THR A 61 0.11 -0.43 5.94
N ILE A 62 0.01 -0.14 4.64
CA ILE A 62 1.12 -0.19 3.70
C ILE A 62 1.59 1.24 3.44
N LYS A 63 2.86 1.54 3.73
CA LYS A 63 3.47 2.84 3.42
C LYS A 63 4.40 2.71 2.23
N VAL A 64 4.15 3.49 1.18
CA VAL A 64 4.87 3.47 -0.11
C VAL A 64 5.30 4.89 -0.53
N PRO A 65 6.43 5.05 -1.23
CA PRO A 65 6.85 6.36 -1.73
C PRO A 65 6.00 6.77 -2.93
N CYS A 66 5.56 8.04 -3.00
CA CYS A 66 4.88 8.59 -4.18
C CYS A 66 5.72 9.67 -4.86
N THR A 67 5.97 10.75 -4.16
CA THR A 67 6.60 11.97 -4.68
C THR A 67 7.53 12.56 -3.63
N THR A 68 8.20 13.66 -3.95
CA THR A 68 8.89 14.49 -2.96
C THR A 68 7.91 15.55 -2.42
N PRO A 69 8.08 16.00 -1.16
CA PRO A 69 7.26 17.08 -0.60
C PRO A 69 7.16 18.29 -1.54
N GLY A 70 5.95 18.82 -1.74
CA GLY A 70 5.68 19.99 -2.58
C GLY A 70 5.65 19.77 -4.10
N ILE A 71 5.80 18.52 -4.59
CA ILE A 71 5.67 18.20 -6.02
C ILE A 71 4.43 17.35 -6.27
N SER A 72 3.46 17.91 -7.00
CA SER A 72 2.23 17.21 -7.37
C SER A 72 2.52 16.10 -8.38
N LYS A 73 2.10 14.87 -8.07
CA LYS A 73 2.31 13.68 -8.89
C LYS A 73 1.18 12.69 -8.73
N ILE A 74 0.80 12.05 -9.83
CA ILE A 74 -0.08 10.90 -9.86
C ILE A 74 0.76 9.64 -9.68
N CYS A 75 0.47 8.84 -8.65
CA CYS A 75 1.12 7.56 -8.39
C CYS A 75 0.10 6.44 -8.51
N ARG A 76 0.48 5.38 -9.23
CA ARG A 76 -0.34 4.17 -9.36
C ARG A 76 0.35 3.02 -8.66
N TYR A 77 -0.37 2.33 -7.80
CA TYR A 77 0.11 1.18 -7.06
C TYR A 77 -0.71 -0.05 -7.44
N THR A 78 -0.04 -1.19 -7.52
CA THR A 78 -0.74 -2.48 -7.50
C THR A 78 -0.29 -3.25 -6.27
N ILE A 79 -1.24 -3.56 -5.39
CA ILE A 79 -1.04 -4.41 -4.21
C ILE A 79 -1.70 -5.75 -4.52
N ASP A 80 -0.87 -6.74 -4.84
CA ASP A 80 -1.26 -8.04 -5.38
C ASP A 80 -2.18 -7.96 -6.61
N ARG A 81 -3.49 -7.85 -6.39
CA ARG A 81 -4.51 -7.79 -7.45
C ARG A 81 -5.34 -6.51 -7.43
N ILE A 82 -5.02 -5.59 -6.53
CA ILE A 82 -5.76 -4.35 -6.33
C ILE A 82 -4.94 -3.20 -6.86
N SER A 83 -5.55 -2.40 -7.74
CA SER A 83 -4.94 -1.18 -8.25
C SER A 83 -5.45 0.04 -7.50
N VAL A 84 -4.53 0.88 -7.06
CA VAL A 84 -4.80 2.13 -6.34
C VAL A 84 -4.15 3.27 -7.13
N SER A 85 -4.88 4.37 -7.34
CA SER A 85 -4.33 5.59 -7.96
C SER A 85 -4.58 6.77 -7.04
N VAL A 86 -3.54 7.54 -6.77
CA VAL A 86 -3.61 8.70 -5.86
C VAL A 86 -2.81 9.86 -6.43
N VAL A 87 -3.27 11.08 -6.15
CA VAL A 87 -2.56 12.32 -6.50
C VAL A 87 -2.04 12.93 -5.21
N CYS A 88 -0.72 13.07 -5.09
CA CYS A 88 -0.07 13.63 -3.90
C CYS A 88 0.82 14.81 -4.27
N GLY A 89 1.03 15.75 -3.33
CA GLY A 89 1.99 16.86 -3.48
C GLY A 89 1.39 18.19 -3.93
N GLY A 90 0.18 18.52 -3.46
CA GLY A 90 -0.39 19.87 -3.54
C GLY A 90 -0.02 20.73 -2.34
#